data_AF-A0A0S9KDV9-F1
#
_entry.id   AF-A0A0S9KDV9-F1
#
_cell.length_a   1.000
_cell.length_b   1.000
_cell.length_c   1.000
_cell.angle_alpha   90.00
_cell.angle_beta   90.00
_cell.angle_gamma   90.00
#
_symmetry.space_group_name_H-M   'P 1'
#
loop_
_entity.id
_entity.type
_entity.pdbx_description
1 polymer ?
#
loop_
_entity_poly.entity_id
_entity_poly.type
_entity_poly.pdbx_seq_one_letter_code
_entity_poly.pdbx_strand_id
1 'polypeptide(L)'
;MVVGETIAAPDGVEATVIDVTLVDPSNLKLTEASIAPIIDQSGIGASAYPPTEEAWTLRRDATGATLPEDTTSNLLLVLERTGDTSGTASSVQIRYTVGGTEYVEHGTTSIELAEACF
;
A
#
# COMPACT_ATOMS: atom_id res chain seq x y z
N MET A 1 2.40 12.56 -2.97
CA MET A 1 2.10 11.70 -4.13
C MET A 1 1.39 10.46 -3.62
N VAL A 2 0.55 9.83 -4.43
CA VAL A 2 -0.06 8.55 -4.07
C VAL A 2 0.56 7.45 -4.91
N VAL A 3 0.97 6.36 -4.27
CA VAL A 3 1.51 5.15 -4.89
C VAL A 3 0.56 3.99 -4.62
N GLY A 4 0.48 3.06 -5.55
CA GLY A 4 -0.39 1.89 -5.46
C GLY A 4 0.39 0.60 -5.65
N GLU A 5 0.10 -0.39 -4.82
CA GLU A 5 0.47 -1.79 -5.06
C GLU A 5 -0.67 -2.74 -4.69
N THR A 6 -0.58 -4.00 -5.09
CA THR A 6 -1.56 -5.02 -4.69
C THR A 6 -1.08 -5.79 -3.47
N ILE A 7 -2.00 -6.05 -2.54
CA ILE A 7 -1.79 -6.94 -1.40
C ILE A 7 -2.81 -8.08 -1.44
N ALA A 8 -2.38 -9.28 -1.10
CA ALA A 8 -3.25 -10.44 -0.99
C ALA A 8 -3.36 -10.89 0.46
N ALA A 9 -4.55 -11.33 0.87
CA ALA A 9 -4.67 -12.09 2.10
C ALA A 9 -3.97 -13.46 1.94
N PRO A 10 -3.41 -14.01 3.02
CA PRO A 10 -2.88 -15.38 3.02
C PRO A 10 -3.99 -16.41 2.76
N ASP A 11 -3.61 -17.54 2.15
CA ASP A 11 -4.55 -18.57 1.71
C ASP A 11 -5.45 -19.09 2.84
N GLY A 12 -6.76 -19.09 2.58
CA GLY A 12 -7.79 -19.70 3.43
C GLY A 12 -7.96 -19.08 4.82
N VAL A 13 -7.39 -17.90 5.09
CA VAL A 13 -7.62 -17.18 6.35
C VAL A 13 -7.67 -15.67 6.15
N GLU A 14 -8.65 -15.04 6.79
CA GLU A 14 -8.75 -13.59 6.86
C GLU A 14 -7.54 -12.96 7.57
N ALA A 15 -7.01 -11.88 7.01
CA ALA A 15 -5.94 -11.10 7.61
C ALA A 15 -6.44 -9.72 8.06
N THR A 16 -5.99 -9.26 9.22
CA THR A 16 -6.22 -7.88 9.67
C THR A 16 -4.91 -7.11 9.63
N VAL A 17 -4.86 -6.04 8.86
CA VAL A 17 -3.69 -5.17 8.77
C VAL A 17 -3.53 -4.40 10.09
N ILE A 18 -2.36 -4.50 10.69
CA ILE A 18 -2.00 -3.84 11.94
C ILE A 18 -1.37 -2.48 11.64
N ASP A 19 -0.43 -2.46 10.71
CA ASP A 19 0.38 -1.27 10.44
C ASP A 19 1.00 -1.34 9.05
N VAL A 20 1.24 -0.17 8.45
CA VAL A 20 1.91 -0.04 7.16
C VAL A 20 3.01 1.01 7.30
N THR A 21 4.24 0.65 6.95
CA THR A 21 5.41 1.53 7.08
C THR A 21 6.31 1.46 5.85
N LEU A 22 7.23 2.42 5.72
CA LEU A 22 8.27 2.38 4.69
C LEU A 22 9.52 1.69 5.21
N VAL A 23 10.17 0.90 4.37
CA VAL A 23 11.46 0.27 4.64
C VAL A 23 12.59 1.16 4.13
N ASP A 24 13.55 1.45 5.01
CA ASP A 24 14.69 2.35 4.77
C ASP A 24 14.32 3.68 4.09
N PRO A 25 13.31 4.43 4.61
CA PRO A 25 12.92 5.67 3.98
C PRO A 25 14.01 6.73 4.11
N SER A 26 14.29 7.43 3.01
CA SER A 26 15.16 8.60 2.96
C SER A 26 14.37 9.77 2.38
N ASN A 27 14.27 10.87 3.12
CA ASN A 27 13.50 12.07 2.73
C ASN A 27 12.05 11.78 2.28
N LEU A 28 11.48 10.69 2.76
CA LEU A 28 10.16 10.20 2.39
C LEU A 28 9.41 9.78 3.64
N LYS A 29 8.15 10.17 3.72
CA LYS A 29 7.27 9.83 4.83
C LYS A 29 5.95 9.29 4.27
N LEU A 30 5.51 8.16 4.81
CA LEU A 30 4.15 7.68 4.64
C LEU A 30 3.24 8.50 5.56
N THR A 31 2.28 9.20 4.97
CA THR A 31 1.30 10.02 5.72
C THR A 31 0.00 9.26 5.93
N GLU A 32 -0.44 8.51 4.92
CA GLU A 32 -1.68 7.73 4.97
C GLU A 32 -1.52 6.43 4.18
N ALA A 33 -2.19 5.38 4.63
CA ALA A 33 -2.31 4.12 3.93
C ALA A 33 -3.78 3.69 3.91
N SER A 34 -4.27 3.26 2.75
CA SER A 34 -5.65 2.84 2.57
C SER A 34 -5.75 1.56 1.75
N ILE A 35 -6.73 0.72 2.04
CA ILE A 35 -7.08 -0.45 1.25
C ILE A 35 -8.33 -0.15 0.43
N ALA A 36 -8.26 -0.38 -0.87
CA ALA A 36 -9.37 -0.29 -1.80
C ALA A 36 -9.65 -1.67 -2.45
N PRO A 37 -10.89 -1.98 -2.81
CA PRO A 37 -11.19 -3.18 -3.58
C PRO A 37 -10.65 -3.06 -5.02
N ILE A 38 -10.47 -4.20 -5.69
CA ILE A 38 -10.21 -4.27 -7.13
C ILE A 38 -11.57 -4.44 -7.83
N ILE A 39 -11.97 -3.46 -8.65
CA ILE A 39 -13.29 -3.42 -9.31
C ILE A 39 -13.08 -3.06 -10.78
N ASP A 40 -13.50 -3.95 -11.69
CA ASP A 40 -13.47 -3.77 -13.15
C ASP A 40 -12.12 -3.30 -13.72
N GLN A 41 -11.02 -3.64 -13.04
CA GLN A 41 -9.65 -3.35 -13.45
C GLN A 41 -8.69 -4.41 -12.91
N SER A 42 -7.48 -4.48 -13.47
CA SER A 42 -6.37 -5.17 -12.83
C SER A 42 -5.96 -4.43 -11.56
N GLY A 43 -5.40 -5.14 -10.58
CA GLY A 43 -4.89 -4.52 -9.36
C GLY A 43 -3.85 -3.43 -9.63
N ILE A 44 -3.79 -2.45 -8.73
CA ILE A 44 -2.98 -1.26 -8.95
C ILE A 44 -1.48 -1.55 -8.94
N GLY A 45 -0.76 -0.87 -9.83
CA GLY A 45 0.68 -0.98 -10.00
C GLY A 45 1.19 0.02 -11.03
N ALA A 46 2.39 -0.19 -11.57
CA ALA A 46 3.03 0.77 -12.50
C ALA A 46 2.23 1.07 -13.79
N SER A 47 1.35 0.15 -14.22
CA SER A 47 0.55 0.25 -15.45
C SER A 47 -0.93 0.53 -15.22
N ALA A 48 -1.42 0.46 -13.98
CA ALA A 48 -2.83 0.60 -13.62
C ALA A 48 -2.93 1.47 -12.35
N TYR A 49 -2.90 2.78 -12.56
CA TYR A 49 -3.10 3.78 -11.50
C TYR A 49 -3.71 5.04 -12.13
N PRO A 50 -4.68 5.73 -11.48
CA PRO A 50 -5.31 5.43 -10.18
C PRO A 50 -6.33 4.28 -10.27
N PRO A 51 -6.83 3.73 -9.15
CA PRO A 51 -7.92 2.78 -9.20
C PRO A 51 -9.22 3.43 -9.71
N THR A 52 -10.23 2.62 -10.04
CA THR A 52 -11.56 3.11 -10.45
C THR A 52 -12.18 4.04 -9.39
N GLU A 53 -13.00 4.99 -9.81
CA GLU A 53 -13.65 5.96 -8.91
C GLU A 53 -14.47 5.25 -7.81
N GLU A 54 -15.10 4.12 -8.15
CA GLU A 54 -15.83 3.28 -7.21
C GLU A 54 -14.90 2.66 -6.17
N ALA A 55 -13.80 2.04 -6.60
CA ALA A 55 -12.79 1.50 -5.69
C ALA A 55 -12.18 2.58 -4.79
N TRP A 56 -11.92 3.77 -5.34
CA TRP A 56 -11.43 4.91 -4.59
C TRP A 56 -12.44 5.36 -3.53
N THR A 57 -13.72 5.37 -3.85
CA THR A 57 -14.79 5.76 -2.90
C THR A 57 -14.99 4.73 -1.79
N LEU A 58 -14.81 3.45 -2.10
CA LEU A 58 -14.91 2.35 -1.14
C LEU A 58 -13.64 2.09 -0.33
N ARG A 59 -12.58 2.90 -0.52
CA ARG A 59 -11.34 2.74 0.22
C ARG A 59 -11.56 3.00 1.71
N ARG A 60 -10.78 2.30 2.51
CA ARG A 60 -10.75 2.41 3.98
C ARG A 60 -9.32 2.51 4.47
N ASP A 61 -9.12 3.05 5.66
CA ASP A 61 -7.80 3.09 6.30
C ASP A 61 -7.21 1.69 6.37
N ALA A 62 -5.93 1.56 6.03
CA ALA A 62 -5.26 0.26 6.01
C ALA A 62 -5.11 -0.30 7.43
N THR A 63 -4.78 0.53 8.41
CA THR A 63 -4.70 0.11 9.81
C THR A 63 -6.08 -0.32 10.31
N GLY A 64 -6.18 -1.58 10.74
CA GLY A 64 -7.44 -2.21 11.16
C GLY A 64 -8.29 -2.73 10.01
N ALA A 65 -7.86 -2.60 8.75
CA ALA A 65 -8.57 -3.17 7.62
C ALA A 65 -8.48 -4.70 7.62
N THR A 66 -9.64 -5.30 7.39
CA THR A 66 -9.79 -6.72 7.16
C THR A 66 -9.66 -7.04 5.68
N LEU A 67 -8.73 -7.93 5.36
CA LEU A 67 -8.52 -8.54 4.05
C LEU A 67 -9.20 -9.92 4.06
N PRO A 68 -10.31 -10.10 3.32
CA PRO A 68 -10.98 -11.40 3.23
C PRO A 68 -10.02 -12.47 2.70
N GLU A 69 -10.21 -13.72 3.12
CA GLU A 69 -9.43 -14.86 2.62
C GLU A 69 -9.44 -14.92 1.09
N ASP A 70 -8.33 -15.38 0.51
CA ASP A 70 -8.15 -15.59 -0.93
C ASP A 70 -8.48 -14.36 -1.80
N THR A 71 -8.43 -13.15 -1.22
CA THR A 71 -8.79 -11.91 -1.88
C THR A 71 -7.57 -11.00 -2.06
N THR A 72 -7.43 -10.46 -3.26
CA THR A 72 -6.45 -9.40 -3.56
C THR A 72 -7.12 -8.04 -3.47
N SER A 73 -6.48 -7.09 -2.81
CA SER A 73 -6.91 -5.70 -2.68
C SER A 73 -5.81 -4.73 -3.12
N ASN A 74 -6.23 -3.50 -3.38
CA ASN A 74 -5.36 -2.39 -3.72
C ASN A 74 -4.88 -1.71 -2.43
N LEU A 75 -3.56 -1.62 -2.22
CA LEU A 75 -2.93 -0.82 -1.17
C LEU A 75 -2.51 0.53 -1.75
N LEU A 76 -3.13 1.60 -1.25
CA LEU A 76 -2.89 2.99 -1.60
C LEU A 76 -2.06 3.65 -0.52
N LEU A 77 -0.97 4.30 -0.92
CA LEU A 77 0.00 4.90 -0.02
C LEU A 77 0.16 6.37 -0.37
N VAL A 78 -0.19 7.24 0.57
CA VAL A 78 0.03 8.68 0.44
C VAL A 78 1.40 9.00 1.03
N LEU A 79 2.28 9.47 0.17
CA LEU A 79 3.68 9.75 0.49
C LEU A 79 3.96 11.25 0.39
N GLU A 80 4.66 11.76 1.39
CA GLU A 80 5.14 13.13 1.47
C GLU A 80 6.68 13.12 1.43
N ARG A 81 7.26 13.97 0.57
CA ARG A 81 8.70 14.23 0.59
C ARG A 81 9.00 15.18 1.73
N THR A 82 9.95 14.81 2.58
CA THR A 82 10.37 15.63 3.72
C THR A 82 11.65 16.42 3.44
N GLY A 83 12.26 16.25 2.27
CA GLY A 83 13.45 16.97 1.82
C GLY A 83 13.29 17.52 0.39
N ASP A 84 14.22 18.38 -0.01
CA ASP A 84 14.05 19.23 -1.19
C ASP A 84 14.32 18.52 -2.53
N THR A 85 15.20 17.51 -2.58
CA THR A 85 15.70 16.95 -3.86
C THR A 85 14.99 15.68 -4.30
N SER A 86 15.06 14.63 -3.49
CA SER A 86 14.42 13.34 -3.77
C SER A 86 14.06 12.62 -2.47
N GLY A 87 13.01 11.79 -2.54
CA GLY A 87 12.62 10.87 -1.48
C GLY A 87 12.63 9.43 -1.98
N THR A 88 13.17 8.50 -1.21
CA THR A 88 13.24 7.08 -1.58
C THR A 88 12.77 6.17 -0.43
N ALA A 89 12.29 4.99 -0.78
CA ALA A 89 12.13 3.86 0.15
C ALA A 89 12.42 2.56 -0.59
N SER A 90 13.07 1.62 0.09
CA SER A 90 13.42 0.31 -0.48
C SER A 90 12.17 -0.51 -0.81
N SER A 91 11.18 -0.45 0.07
CA SER A 91 9.88 -1.07 -0.10
C SER A 91 8.88 -0.56 0.93
N VAL A 92 7.69 -1.15 0.94
CA VAL A 92 6.66 -0.96 1.96
C VAL A 92 6.65 -2.20 2.84
N GLN A 93 6.48 -2.03 4.15
CA GLN A 93 6.28 -3.11 5.09
C GLN A 93 4.84 -3.11 5.55
N ILE A 94 4.14 -4.24 5.39
CA ILE A 94 2.80 -4.45 5.91
C ILE A 94 2.89 -5.43 7.08
N ARG A 95 2.43 -5.00 8.24
CA ARG A 95 2.20 -5.87 9.39
C ARG A 95 0.74 -6.26 9.42
N TYR A 96 0.45 -7.55 9.55
CA TYR A 96 -0.91 -8.06 9.66
C TYR A 96 -1.00 -9.21 10.64
N THR A 97 -2.22 -9.54 11.08
CA THR A 97 -2.49 -10.72 11.89
C THR A 97 -3.43 -11.68 11.20
N VAL A 98 -3.17 -12.98 11.37
CA VAL A 98 -3.98 -14.09 10.86
C VAL A 98 -4.27 -15.00 12.04
N GLY A 99 -5.55 -15.16 12.40
CA GLY A 99 -5.94 -15.99 13.55
C GLY A 99 -5.25 -15.64 14.86
N GLY A 100 -4.86 -14.36 15.05
CA GLY A 100 -4.14 -13.87 16.24
C GLY A 100 -2.61 -14.03 16.20
N THR A 101 -2.04 -14.59 15.13
CA THR A 101 -0.58 -14.62 14.92
C THR A 101 -0.17 -13.42 14.07
N GLU A 102 0.89 -12.71 14.44
CA GLU A 102 1.40 -11.57 13.67
C GLU A 102 2.38 -12.02 12.58
N TYR A 103 2.27 -11.38 11.42
CA TYR A 103 3.12 -11.57 10.26
C TYR A 103 3.58 -10.23 9.71
N VAL A 104 4.71 -10.25 9.02
CA VAL A 104 5.29 -9.09 8.35
C VAL A 104 5.55 -9.48 6.90
N GLU A 105 5.01 -8.69 5.99
CA GLU A 105 5.24 -8.80 4.55
C GLU A 105 5.91 -7.54 4.04
N HIS A 106 6.79 -7.70 3.07
CA HIS A 106 7.47 -6.60 2.41
C HIS A 106 6.95 -6.54 0.98
N GLY A 107 6.43 -5.38 0.60
CA GLY A 107 6.13 -5.04 -0.78
C GLY A 107 7.36 -5.20 -1.66
N THR A 108 7.12 -5.45 -2.95
CA THR A 108 8.20 -5.71 -3.91
C THR A 108 8.66 -4.45 -4.66
N THR A 109 7.94 -3.34 -4.48
CA THR A 109 8.14 -2.12 -5.25
C THR A 109 9.05 -1.15 -4.49
N SER A 110 10.20 -0.81 -5.08
CA SER A 110 11.03 0.30 -4.62
C SER A 110 10.40 1.63 -5.02
N ILE A 111 10.37 2.59 -4.11
CA ILE A 111 9.72 3.88 -4.31
C ILE A 111 10.79 4.96 -4.45
N GLU A 112 10.72 5.73 -5.54
CA GLU A 112 11.57 6.90 -5.77
C GLU A 112 10.71 8.09 -6.22
N LEU A 113 10.87 9.21 -5.52
CA LEU A 113 10.26 10.49 -5.80
C LEU A 113 11.33 11.53 -6.06
N ALA A 114 11.75 11.70 -7.31
CA ALA A 114 12.58 12.81 -7.73
C ALA A 114 11.72 14.07 -8.01
N GLU A 115 12.30 15.27 -7.87
CA GLU A 115 11.74 16.42 -8.58
C GLU A 115 11.72 16.11 -10.08
N ALA A 116 10.60 16.39 -10.74
CA ALA A 116 10.61 16.51 -12.19
C ALA A 116 11.51 17.70 -12.52
N CYS A 117 12.72 17.45 -13.02
CA CYS A 117 13.54 18.51 -13.60
C CYS A 117 12.72 19.17 -14.73
N PHE A 118 12.40 20.46 -14.56
CA PHE A 118 11.81 21.31 -15.61
C PHE A 118 12.91 21.95 -16.46
#